data_AF-A0A329MHL2-F1
#
_entry.id   AF-A0A329MHL2-F1
#
_cell.length_a   1.000
_cell.length_b   1.000
_cell.length_c   1.000
_cell.angle_alpha   90.00
_cell.angle_beta   90.00
_cell.angle_gamma   90.00
#
_symmetry.space_group_name_H-M   'P 1'
#
loop_
_entity.id
_entity.type
_entity.pdbx_description
1 polymer ?
#
loop_
_entity_poly.entity_id
_entity_poly.type
_entity_poly.pdbx_seq_one_letter_code
_entity_poly.pdbx_strand_id
1 'polypeptide(L)' 'MQIGVSWGGFESLIYSPGLSIHPEQTTRTEWETRLERTIRISVGLEDIDDLMEDLQRGLDEL' A
#
# COMPACT_ATOMS: atom_id res chain seq x y z
N MET A 1 1.54 0.58 -12.57
CA MET A 1 0.97 0.10 -11.29
C MET A 1 -0.55 0.19 -11.34
N GLN A 2 -1.25 -0.92 -11.07
CA GLN A 2 -2.71 -0.98 -11.03
C GLN A 2 -3.14 -1.16 -9.57
N ILE A 3 -4.02 -0.29 -9.05
CA ILE A 3 -4.54 -0.40 -7.67
C ILE A 3 -5.66 -1.45 -7.68
N GLY A 4 -5.39 -2.63 -7.14
CA GLY A 4 -6.34 -3.76 -7.09
C GLY A 4 -6.58 -4.28 -5.67
N VAL A 5 -7.83 -4.66 -5.37
CA VAL A 5 -8.27 -5.23 -4.08
C VAL A 5 -8.19 -6.77 -4.03
N SER A 6 -7.33 -7.37 -4.85
CA SER A 6 -7.18 -8.84 -4.93
C SER A 6 -6.18 -9.35 -3.90
N TRP A 7 -6.39 -10.56 -3.39
CA TRP A 7 -5.56 -11.18 -2.37
C TRP A 7 -4.75 -12.32 -3.03
N GLY A 8 -3.50 -12.06 -3.41
CA GLY A 8 -2.52 -13.09 -3.75
C GLY A 8 -2.61 -13.69 -5.16
N GLY A 9 -2.63 -12.84 -6.20
CA GLY A 9 -2.31 -13.25 -7.57
C GLY A 9 -0.79 -13.26 -7.83
N PHE A 10 -0.38 -13.67 -9.03
CA PHE A 10 1.02 -13.56 -9.50
C PHE A 10 1.60 -12.13 -9.38
N GLU A 11 0.72 -11.13 -9.35
CA GLU A 11 1.04 -9.71 -9.41
C GLU A 11 1.13 -9.06 -8.02
N SER A 12 2.07 -8.14 -7.85
CA SER A 12 2.19 -7.31 -6.65
C SER A 12 1.09 -6.26 -6.55
N LEU A 13 0.65 -5.97 -5.32
CA LEU A 13 -0.43 -5.02 -5.04
C LEU A 13 -0.06 -4.09 -3.88
N ILE A 14 -0.40 -2.82 -4.02
CA ILE A 14 -0.19 -1.78 -3.00
C ILE A 14 -1.53 -1.16 -2.60
N TYR A 15 -1.73 -0.97 -1.30
CA TYR A 15 -2.97 -0.45 -0.74
C TYR A 15 -2.67 0.47 0.44
N SER A 16 -3.27 1.66 0.47
CA SER A 16 -3.21 2.54 1.64
C SER A 16 -4.53 2.46 2.41
N PRO A 17 -4.57 1.82 3.60
CA PRO A 17 -5.76 1.79 4.44
C PRO A 17 -6.21 3.20 4.81
N GLY A 18 -5.27 4.09 5.08
CA GLY A 18 -5.51 5.50 5.40
C GLY A 18 -6.35 6.24 4.37
N LEU A 19 -6.09 6.01 3.08
CA LEU A 19 -6.84 6.65 1.99
C LEU A 19 -8.25 6.09 1.81
N SER A 20 -8.55 4.92 2.38
CA SER A 20 -9.87 4.27 2.26
C SER A 20 -10.79 4.54 3.45
N ILE A 21 -10.29 5.19 4.50
CA ILE A 21 -11.09 5.53 5.68
C ILE A 21 -11.83 6.83 5.41
N HIS A 22 -13.17 6.78 5.40
CA HIS A 22 -13.96 8.00 5.35
C HIS A 22 -13.88 8.76 6.68
N PRO A 23 -13.79 10.10 6.68
CA PRO A 23 -13.71 10.93 7.89
C PRO A 23 -14.88 10.69 8.87
N GLU A 24 -16.03 10.27 8.33
CA GLU A 24 -17.27 10.01 9.07
C GLU A 24 -17.25 8.64 9.77
N GLN A 25 -16.31 7.76 9.39
CA GLN A 25 -16.16 6.40 9.92
C GLN A 25 -15.00 6.27 10.90
N THR A 26 -14.24 7.36 11.14
CA THR A 26 -13.08 7.35 12.04
C THR A 26 -13.39 8.01 13.38
N THR A 27 -12.99 7.34 14.46
CA THR A 27 -12.99 7.90 15.81
C THR A 27 -11.77 8.78 16.10
N ARG A 28 -10.88 8.96 15.11
CA ARG A 28 -9.59 9.68 15.21
C ARG A 28 -8.75 9.23 16.40
N THR A 29 -8.82 7.95 16.72
CA THR A 29 -7.94 7.33 17.70
C THR A 29 -6.50 7.33 17.19
N GLU A 30 -5.52 7.23 18.10
CA GLU A 30 -4.09 7.17 17.72
C GLU A 30 -3.79 6.04 16.72
N TRP A 31 -4.54 4.94 16.79
CA TRP A 31 -4.45 3.83 15.85
C TRP A 31 -4.94 4.19 14.45
N GLU A 32 -6.06 4.90 14.34
CA GLU A 32 -6.61 5.36 13.05
C GLU A 32 -5.70 6.40 12.40
N THR A 33 -5.11 7.31 13.19
CA THR A 33 -4.13 8.28 12.67
C THR A 33 -2.86 7.59 12.17
N ARG A 34 -2.46 6.45 12.75
CA ARG A 34 -1.33 5.66 12.25
C ARG A 34 -1.64 4.99 10.90
N LEU A 35 -2.90 4.63 10.67
CA LEU A 35 -3.34 4.06 9.39
C LEU A 35 -3.25 5.06 8.22
N GLU A 36 -3.39 6.37 8.48
CA GLU A 36 -3.26 7.45 7.48
C GLU A 36 -1.93 7.41 6.71
N ARG A 37 -0.85 7.01 7.39
CA ARG A 37 0.51 6.91 6.83
C ARG A 37 0.94 5.47 6.56
N THR A 38 0.02 4.53 6.67
CA THR A 38 0.31 3.11 6.48
C THR A 38 0.10 2.73 5.01
N ILE A 39 1.06 1.98 4.47
CA ILE A 39 0.98 1.33 3.17
C ILE A 39 1.05 -0.18 3.42
N ARG A 40 0.14 -0.94 2.82
CA ARG A 40 0.14 -2.40 2.80
C ARG A 40 0.55 -2.87 1.42
N ILE A 41 1.57 -3.73 1.37
CA ILE A 41 2.07 -4.33 0.13
C ILE A 41 1.79 -5.83 0.20
N SER A 42 1.17 -6.37 -0.84
CA SER A 42 1.10 -7.80 -1.11
C SER A 42 2.12 -8.10 -2.19
N VAL A 43 3.19 -8.82 -1.85
CA VAL A 43 4.28 -9.14 -2.78
C VAL A 43 3.86 -10.32 -3.66
N GLY A 44 3.95 -10.13 -4.98
CA GLY A 44 3.70 -11.15 -6.00
C GLY A 44 4.90 -12.06 -6.23
N LEU A 45 4.94 -12.71 -7.40
CA LEU A 45 6.02 -13.63 -7.81
C LEU A 45 6.88 -13.04 -8.94
N GLU A 46 6.91 -11.71 -9.05
CA GLU A 46 7.79 -11.01 -10.00
C GLU A 46 9.28 -11.15 -9.64
N ASP A 47 10.16 -10.72 -10.54
CA ASP A 47 11.60 -10.69 -10.27
C ASP A 47 11.91 -9.76 -9.08
N ILE A 48 12.81 -10.21 -8.22
CA ILE A 48 13.17 -9.48 -7.00
C ILE A 48 13.83 -8.15 -7.33
N ASP A 49 14.66 -8.10 -8.39
CA ASP A 49 15.37 -6.87 -8.75
C ASP A 49 14.38 -5.81 -9.26
N ASP A 50 13.40 -6.21 -10.07
CA ASP A 50 12.32 -5.34 -10.55
C ASP A 50 11.48 -4.79 -9.38
N LEU A 51 11.13 -5.63 -8.41
CA LEU A 51 10.39 -5.22 -7.22
C LEU A 51 11.15 -4.20 -6.37
N MET A 52 12.46 -4.42 -6.20
CA MET A 52 13.32 -3.52 -5.43
C MET A 52 13.49 -2.18 -6.13
N GLU A 53 13.70 -2.17 -7.45
CA GLU A 53 13.82 -0.94 -8.24
C GLU A 53 12.52 -0.11 -8.16
N ASP A 54 11.37 -0.77 -8.29
CA ASP A 54 10.08 -0.08 -8.28
C ASP A 54 9.76 0.54 -6.91
N LEU A 55 10.05 -0.19 -5.82
CA LEU A 55 9.90 0.34 -4.45
C LEU A 55 10.88 1.48 -4.18
N GLN A 56 12.14 1.36 -4.62
CA GLN A 56 13.15 2.39 -4.44
C GLN A 56 12.74 3.68 -5.16
N ARG A 57 12.33 3.59 -6.43
CA ARG A 57 11.82 4.72 -7.20
C ARG A 57 10.64 5.41 -6.51
N GLY A 58 9.66 4.63 -6.04
CA GLY A 58 8.49 5.19 -5.36
C GLY A 58 8.81 5.89 -4.03
N LEU A 59 9.85 5.45 -3.33
CA LEU A 59 10.30 6.07 -2.08
C LEU A 59 11.19 7.29 -2.30
N ASP A 60 11.99 7.31 -3.37
CA ASP A 60 12.86 8.44 -3.72
C ASP A 60 12.09 9.63 -4.34
N GLU A 61 10.89 9.39 -4.89
CA GLU A 61 10.01 10.43 -5.45
C GLU A 61 9.13 11.16 -4.40
N LEU A 62 9.24 10.81 -3.10
CA LEU A 62 8.50 11.42 -1.98
C LEU A 62 9.22 12.64 -1.36
#